data_AF-A0A256ZJK6-F1
#
_entry.id   AF-A0A256ZJK6-F1
#
_cell.length_a   1.000
_cell.length_b   1.000
_cell.length_c   1.000
_cell.angle_alpha   90.00
_cell.angle_beta   90.00
_cell.angle_gamma   90.00
#
_symmetry.space_group_name_H-M   'P 1'
#
loop_
_entity.id
_entity.type
_entity.pdbx_description
1 polymer ?
#
loop_
_entity_poly.entity_id
_entity_poly.type
_entity_poly.pdbx_seq_one_letter_code
_entity_poly.pdbx_strand_id
1 'polypeptide(L)'
;GKVEEIFGKHVPEKLIVLLSGGMRALILETLTGCIATGLKGEIIAYREDLKGYINFPLETFKIEKPPLEELNVLAMVRDGLVNLRSIASALGVSKTSAFRIIKRLEEKGLVRVEYRGRASKIVLTDKAKLWL
;
A
#
# COMPACT_ATOMS: atom_id res chain seq x y z
N GLY A 1 -1.97 -32.71 1.71
CA GLY A 1 -3.31 -32.78 1.07
C GLY A 1 -3.23 -32.40 -0.41
N LYS A 2 -4.27 -32.69 -1.23
CA LYS A 2 -4.26 -32.43 -2.69
C LYS A 2 -3.85 -31.00 -3.07
N VAL A 3 -4.18 -30.00 -2.23
CA VAL A 3 -3.80 -28.60 -2.43
C VAL A 3 -2.28 -28.40 -2.32
N GLU A 4 -1.65 -28.93 -1.27
CA GLU A 4 -0.19 -28.83 -1.07
C GLU A 4 0.59 -29.52 -2.19
N GLU A 5 0.09 -30.64 -2.71
CA GLU A 5 0.73 -31.36 -3.80
C GLU A 5 0.71 -30.58 -5.12
N ILE A 6 -0.37 -29.83 -5.38
CA ILE A 6 -0.51 -28.94 -6.54
C ILE A 6 0.46 -27.75 -6.42
N PHE A 7 0.52 -27.11 -5.25
CA PHE A 7 1.44 -26.01 -4.98
C PHE A 7 2.93 -26.45 -5.00
N GLY A 8 3.23 -27.68 -4.59
CA GLY A 8 4.59 -28.21 -4.60
C GLY A 8 5.15 -28.50 -6.00
N LYS A 9 4.28 -28.67 -7.01
CA LYS A 9 4.67 -28.96 -8.40
C LYS A 9 4.65 -27.73 -9.30
N HIS A 10 3.86 -26.72 -8.97
CA HIS A 10 3.73 -25.48 -9.75
C HIS A 10 3.58 -24.29 -8.81
N VAL A 11 4.48 -23.31 -8.94
CA VAL A 11 4.33 -22.01 -8.25
C VAL A 11 3.51 -21.11 -9.18
N PRO A 12 2.26 -20.76 -8.82
CA PRO A 12 1.44 -19.90 -9.68
C PRO A 12 2.01 -18.48 -9.72
N GLU A 13 2.02 -17.86 -10.91
CA GLU A 13 2.49 -16.48 -11.08
C GLU A 13 1.54 -15.45 -10.45
N LYS A 14 0.24 -15.77 -10.37
CA LYS A 14 -0.80 -14.91 -9.82
C LYS A 14 -1.87 -15.74 -9.10
N LEU A 15 -2.29 -15.27 -7.92
CA LEU A 15 -3.44 -15.79 -7.20
C LEU A 15 -4.71 -14.99 -7.52
N ILE A 16 -5.82 -15.69 -7.76
CA ILE A 16 -7.16 -15.08 -7.78
C ILE A 16 -7.93 -15.65 -6.59
N VAL A 17 -8.30 -14.79 -5.65
CA VAL A 17 -8.89 -15.18 -4.36
C VAL A 17 -10.32 -14.65 -4.28
N LEU A 18 -11.29 -15.56 -4.31
CA LEU A 18 -12.71 -15.21 -4.23
C LEU A 18 -13.21 -15.33 -2.79
N LEU A 19 -13.49 -14.20 -2.13
CA LEU A 19 -13.93 -14.10 -0.73
C LEU A 19 -15.39 -13.66 -0.64
N SER A 20 -16.30 -14.40 -1.27
CA SER A 20 -17.67 -13.95 -1.52
C SER A 20 -18.77 -14.76 -0.85
N GLY A 21 -18.43 -15.84 -0.14
CA GLY A 21 -19.40 -16.70 0.51
C GLY A 21 -18.76 -17.70 1.47
N GLY A 22 -19.59 -18.33 2.30
CA GLY A 22 -19.17 -19.33 3.28
C GLY A 22 -18.99 -18.77 4.69
N MET A 23 -18.29 -19.54 5.53
CA MET A 23 -18.05 -19.19 6.92
C MET A 23 -16.98 -18.10 7.02
N ARG A 24 -17.26 -17.04 7.78
CA ARG A 24 -16.32 -15.91 7.98
C ARG A 24 -14.95 -16.35 8.49
N ALA A 25 -14.90 -17.36 9.36
CA ALA A 25 -13.65 -17.95 9.85
C ALA A 25 -12.79 -18.48 8.70
N LEU A 26 -13.38 -19.27 7.79
CA LEU A 26 -12.68 -19.82 6.63
C LEU A 26 -12.19 -18.72 5.67
N ILE A 27 -12.97 -17.65 5.50
CA ILE A 27 -12.57 -16.48 4.70
C ILE A 27 -11.30 -15.85 5.28
N LEU A 28 -11.24 -15.67 6.60
CA LEU A 28 -10.07 -15.08 7.28
C LEU A 28 -8.85 -16.02 7.22
N GLU A 29 -9.04 -17.31 7.41
CA GLU A 29 -7.96 -18.31 7.28
C GLU A 29 -7.40 -18.33 5.85
N THR A 30 -8.28 -18.33 4.85
CA THR A 30 -7.89 -18.30 3.43
C THR A 30 -7.11 -17.03 3.11
N LEU A 31 -7.62 -15.86 3.52
CA LEU A 31 -6.94 -14.58 3.33
C LEU A 31 -5.56 -14.58 3.99
N THR A 32 -5.46 -15.08 5.22
CA THR A 32 -4.19 -15.17 5.96
C THR A 32 -3.20 -16.08 5.24
N GLY A 33 -3.64 -17.24 4.76
CA GLY A 33 -2.82 -18.15 3.96
C GLY A 33 -2.33 -17.51 2.66
N CYS A 34 -3.21 -16.81 1.94
CA CYS A 34 -2.83 -16.09 0.72
C CYS A 34 -1.77 -15.03 0.99
N ILE A 35 -1.91 -14.22 2.05
CA ILE A 35 -0.92 -13.22 2.43
C ILE A 35 0.43 -13.88 2.77
N ALA A 36 0.40 -14.99 3.51
CA ALA A 36 1.60 -15.73 3.93
C ALA A 36 2.40 -16.32 2.76
N THR A 37 1.77 -16.59 1.62
CA THR A 37 2.49 -17.09 0.42
C THR A 37 3.42 -16.05 -0.19
N GLY A 38 3.22 -14.76 0.08
CA GLY A 38 3.97 -13.65 -0.53
C GLY A 38 3.71 -13.43 -2.03
N LEU A 39 2.90 -14.28 -2.65
CA LEU A 39 2.54 -14.22 -4.07
C LEU A 39 1.74 -12.95 -4.39
N LYS A 40 1.80 -12.57 -5.66
CA LYS A 40 0.99 -11.50 -6.22
C LYS A 40 -0.42 -12.00 -6.54
N GLY A 41 -1.42 -11.14 -6.47
CA GLY A 41 -2.79 -11.62 -6.67
C GLY A 41 -3.87 -10.57 -6.59
N GLU A 42 -5.09 -11.02 -6.82
CA GLU A 42 -6.28 -10.20 -6.80
C GLU A 42 -7.33 -10.84 -5.90
N ILE A 43 -7.89 -10.04 -5.00
CA ILE A 43 -9.00 -10.42 -4.13
C ILE A 43 -10.29 -9.90 -4.75
N ILE A 44 -11.28 -10.76 -4.84
CA ILE A 44 -12.61 -10.44 -5.34
C ILE A 44 -13.62 -10.80 -4.25
N ALA A 45 -14.46 -9.84 -3.86
CA ALA A 45 -15.55 -10.08 -2.92
C ALA A 45 -16.86 -9.53 -3.48
N TYR A 46 -17.82 -10.40 -3.79
CA TYR A 46 -19.18 -10.00 -4.16
C TYR A 46 -19.88 -9.36 -2.97
N ARG A 47 -20.64 -8.31 -3.26
CA ARG A 47 -21.42 -7.61 -2.25
C ARG A 47 -22.64 -8.46 -1.89
N GLU A 48 -23.00 -8.50 -0.62
CA GLU A 48 -24.16 -9.25 -0.13
C GLU A 48 -25.49 -8.74 -0.73
N ASP A 49 -25.53 -7.48 -1.16
CA ASP A 49 -26.69 -6.87 -1.82
C ASP A 49 -26.83 -7.24 -3.31
N LEU A 50 -25.98 -8.14 -3.82
CA LEU A 50 -25.89 -8.56 -5.22
C LEU A 50 -25.60 -7.43 -6.21
N LYS A 51 -25.22 -6.22 -5.74
CA LYS A 51 -24.92 -5.06 -6.59
C LYS A 51 -23.44 -5.02 -7.01
N GLY A 52 -22.93 -6.16 -7.46
CA GLY A 52 -21.57 -6.31 -7.98
C GLY A 52 -20.55 -6.84 -6.97
N TYR A 53 -19.29 -6.48 -7.16
CA TYR A 53 -18.15 -6.91 -6.35
C TYR A 53 -17.16 -5.78 -6.12
N ILE A 54 -16.34 -5.93 -5.09
CA ILE A 54 -15.10 -5.17 -4.93
C ILE A 54 -13.94 -6.05 -5.41
N ASN A 55 -12.97 -5.46 -6.09
CA ASN A 55 -11.69 -6.09 -6.37
C ASN A 55 -10.54 -5.20 -5.92
N PHE A 56 -9.51 -5.83 -5.35
CA PHE A 56 -8.30 -5.12 -4.97
C PHE A 56 -7.09 -6.06 -4.96
N PRO A 57 -5.86 -5.54 -5.11
CA PRO A 57 -4.65 -6.35 -5.14
C PRO A 57 -4.39 -7.00 -3.77
N LEU A 58 -3.95 -8.26 -3.75
CA LEU A 58 -3.52 -8.98 -2.53
C LEU A 58 -2.36 -8.26 -1.83
N GLU A 59 -1.53 -7.57 -2.62
CA GLU A 59 -0.39 -6.75 -2.19
C GLU A 59 -0.82 -5.55 -1.36
N THR A 60 -2.12 -5.21 -1.31
CA THR A 60 -2.65 -4.19 -0.41
C THR A 60 -2.35 -4.52 1.07
N PHE A 61 -2.20 -5.82 1.39
CA PHE A 61 -1.82 -6.29 2.72
C PHE A 61 -0.32 -6.30 2.98
N LYS A 62 0.53 -6.00 1.98
CA LYS A 62 1.97 -5.81 2.19
C LYS A 62 2.21 -4.46 2.86
N ILE A 63 2.12 -4.46 4.19
CA ILE A 63 2.45 -3.32 5.03
C ILE A 63 3.97 -3.31 5.21
N GLU A 64 4.68 -2.73 4.25
CA GLU A 64 6.14 -2.57 4.32
C GLU A 64 6.50 -1.27 5.04
N LYS A 65 7.32 -1.38 6.09
CA LYS A 65 7.85 -0.22 6.81
C LYS A 65 8.67 0.65 5.86
N PRO A 66 8.33 1.95 5.69
CA PRO A 66 9.16 2.85 4.92
C PRO A 66 10.59 2.92 5.50
N PRO A 67 11.62 3.08 4.65
CA PRO A 67 12.98 3.34 5.12
C PRO A 67 13.03 4.62 5.96
N LEU A 68 14.06 4.75 6.80
CA LEU A 68 14.20 5.87 7.74
C LEU A 68 14.10 7.25 7.06
N GLU A 69 14.68 7.40 5.87
CA GLU A 69 14.58 8.62 5.06
C GLU A 69 13.13 9.01 4.76
N GLU A 70 12.29 8.03 4.40
CA GLU A 70 10.88 8.24 4.11
C GLU A 70 10.08 8.52 5.37
N LEU A 71 10.38 7.84 6.49
CA LEU A 71 9.77 8.12 7.79
C LEU A 71 10.06 9.55 8.27
N ASN A 72 11.29 10.02 8.08
CA ASN A 72 11.67 11.39 8.42
C ASN A 72 10.86 12.41 7.61
N VAL A 73 10.62 12.15 6.31
CA VAL A 73 9.77 13.01 5.49
C VAL A 73 8.32 12.98 5.97
N LEU A 74 7.77 11.81 6.31
CA LEU A 74 6.41 11.73 6.86
C LEU A 74 6.28 12.55 8.17
N ALA A 75 7.28 12.46 9.05
CA ALA A 75 7.33 13.25 10.29
C ALA A 75 7.44 14.76 10.00
N MET A 76 8.29 15.17 9.05
CA MET A 76 8.39 16.57 8.63
C MET A 76 7.05 17.11 8.10
N VAL A 77 6.32 16.33 7.30
CA VAL A 77 5.01 16.74 6.76
C VAL A 77 3.97 16.82 7.88
N ARG A 78 3.98 15.89 8.84
CA ARG A 78 3.15 15.94 10.07
C ARG A 78 3.43 17.22 10.85
N ASP A 79 4.69 17.59 10.97
CA ASP A 79 5.15 18.76 11.74
C ASP A 79 5.03 20.08 10.94
N GLY A 80 4.47 20.05 9.73
CA GLY A 80 4.06 21.24 8.96
C GLY A 80 4.96 21.60 7.77
N LEU A 81 6.04 20.85 7.50
CA LEU A 81 6.86 21.04 6.31
C LEU A 81 6.20 20.40 5.09
N VAL A 82 5.32 21.16 4.44
CA VAL A 82 4.42 20.64 3.39
C VAL A 82 4.87 20.95 1.96
N ASN A 83 6.05 21.52 1.72
CA ASN A 83 6.52 21.82 0.36
C ASN A 83 7.89 21.19 0.05
N LEU A 84 8.12 20.91 -1.24
CA LEU A 84 9.34 20.23 -1.69
C LEU A 84 10.62 20.99 -1.31
N ARG A 85 10.58 22.32 -1.32
CA ARG A 85 11.75 23.16 -1.03
C ARG A 85 12.15 23.08 0.44
N SER A 86 11.18 23.17 1.35
CA SER A 86 11.41 23.07 2.80
C SER A 86 11.91 21.68 3.17
N ILE A 87 11.33 20.63 2.57
CA ILE A 87 11.75 19.25 2.82
C ILE A 87 13.18 19.02 2.31
N ALA A 88 13.51 19.47 1.09
CA ALA A 88 14.87 19.36 0.56
C ALA A 88 15.89 20.06 1.45
N SER A 89 15.55 21.27 1.93
CA SER A 89 16.40 22.05 2.84
C SER A 89 16.58 21.35 4.20
N ALA A 90 15.51 20.82 4.78
CA ALA A 90 15.56 20.16 6.09
C ALA A 90 16.31 18.83 6.05
N LEU A 91 16.23 18.10 4.94
CA LEU A 91 16.99 16.86 4.73
C LEU A 91 18.45 17.09 4.32
N GLY A 92 18.82 18.31 3.90
CA GLY A 92 20.16 18.59 3.37
C GLY A 92 20.43 17.93 2.01
N VAL A 93 19.40 17.69 1.20
CA VAL A 93 19.50 17.00 -0.11
C VAL A 93 19.08 17.90 -1.27
N SER A 94 19.44 17.51 -2.49
CA SER A 94 19.00 18.21 -3.70
C SER A 94 17.47 18.12 -3.87
N LYS A 95 16.86 19.12 -4.53
CA LYS A 95 15.42 19.09 -4.85
C LYS A 95 15.02 17.84 -5.63
N THR A 96 15.90 17.38 -6.53
CA THR A 96 15.69 16.14 -7.30
C THR A 96 15.63 14.91 -6.40
N SER A 97 16.49 14.84 -5.37
CA SER A 97 16.49 13.73 -4.41
C SER A 97 15.24 13.77 -3.54
N ALA A 98 14.88 14.94 -2.99
CA ALA A 98 13.65 15.12 -2.25
C ALA A 98 12.41 14.75 -3.09
N PHE A 99 12.40 15.12 -4.38
CA PHE A 99 11.32 14.77 -5.30
C PHE A 99 11.20 13.26 -5.48
N ARG A 100 12.33 12.54 -5.62
CA ARG A 100 12.33 11.07 -5.70
C ARG A 100 11.77 10.43 -4.44
N ILE A 101 12.08 10.95 -3.25
CA ILE A 101 11.55 10.45 -1.97
C ILE A 101 10.03 10.64 -1.92
N ILE A 102 9.55 11.86 -2.23
CA ILE A 102 8.12 12.17 -2.25
C ILE A 102 7.38 11.30 -3.26
N LYS A 103 7.95 11.08 -4.45
CA LYS A 103 7.37 10.22 -5.46
C LYS A 103 7.23 8.77 -4.98
N ARG A 104 8.24 8.21 -4.31
CA ARG A 104 8.13 6.87 -3.71
C ARG A 104 7.05 6.80 -2.62
N LEU A 105 6.94 7.83 -1.78
CA LEU A 105 5.90 7.92 -0.75
C LEU A 105 4.49 8.02 -1.38
N GLU A 106 4.36 8.73 -2.50
CA GLU A 106 3.12 8.84 -3.28
C GLU A 106 2.75 7.50 -3.94
N GLU A 107 3.72 6.81 -4.54
CA GLU A 107 3.56 5.46 -5.10
C GLU A 107 3.13 4.44 -4.03
N LYS A 108 3.60 4.60 -2.78
CA LYS A 108 3.18 3.80 -1.62
C LYS A 108 1.80 4.19 -1.07
N GLY A 109 1.22 5.29 -1.56
CA GLY A 109 -0.05 5.84 -1.10
C GLY A 109 0.01 6.46 0.29
N LEU A 110 1.19 6.88 0.75
CA LEU A 110 1.41 7.48 2.08
C LEU A 110 1.27 9.00 2.06
N VAL A 111 1.54 9.62 0.91
CA VAL A 111 1.31 11.05 0.69
C VAL A 111 0.54 11.28 -0.59
N ARG A 112 -0.08 12.45 -0.72
CA ARG A 112 -0.62 12.99 -1.96
C ARG A 112 -0.07 14.39 -2.20
N VAL A 113 0.17 14.75 -3.45
CA VAL A 113 0.57 16.10 -3.84
C VAL A 113 -0.64 16.88 -4.36
N GLU A 114 -1.05 17.92 -3.62
CA GLU A 114 -2.11 18.83 -4.02
C GLU A 114 -1.51 20.05 -4.73
N TYR A 115 -1.99 20.35 -5.94
CA TYR A 115 -1.54 21.50 -6.72
C TYR A 115 -2.52 22.66 -6.58
N ARG A 116 -2.00 23.86 -6.27
CA ARG A 116 -2.73 25.12 -6.30
C ARG A 116 -1.99 26.09 -7.22
N GLY A 117 -2.38 26.10 -8.49
CA GLY A 117 -1.68 26.86 -9.54
C GLY A 117 -0.24 26.37 -9.70
N ARG A 118 0.74 27.26 -9.47
CA ARG A 118 2.18 26.93 -9.53
C ARG A 118 2.75 26.34 -8.23
N ALA A 119 1.98 26.34 -7.14
CA ALA A 119 2.41 25.81 -5.86
C ALA A 119 1.92 24.37 -5.66
N SER A 120 2.71 23.55 -4.98
CA SER A 120 2.32 22.22 -4.55
C SER A 120 2.41 22.08 -3.02
N LYS A 121 1.48 21.31 -2.46
CA LYS A 121 1.41 20.96 -1.04
C LYS A 121 1.39 19.45 -0.90
N ILE A 122 2.31 18.91 -0.12
CA ILE A 122 2.38 17.50 0.23
C ILE A 122 1.49 17.28 1.44
N VAL A 123 0.60 16.29 1.36
CA VAL A 123 -0.40 15.98 2.39
C VAL A 123 -0.33 14.50 2.72
N LEU A 124 -0.38 14.17 4.01
CA LEU A 124 -0.44 12.78 4.48
C LEU A 124 -1.78 12.14 4.12
N THR A 125 -1.76 10.86 3.75
CA THR A 125 -2.98 10.05 3.63
C THR A 125 -3.28 9.36 4.96
N ASP A 126 -4.46 8.75 5.09
CA ASP A 126 -4.78 7.94 6.28
C ASP A 126 -3.82 6.76 6.46
N LYS A 127 -3.28 6.21 5.35
CA LYS A 127 -2.30 5.12 5.39
C LYS A 127 -0.98 5.52 6.06
N ALA A 128 -0.61 6.81 6.03
CA ALA A 128 0.59 7.30 6.71
C ALA A 128 0.51 7.22 8.24
N LYS A 129 -0.69 7.20 8.82
CA LYS A 129 -0.88 7.07 10.28
C LYS A 129 -0.36 5.76 10.84
N LEU A 130 -0.16 4.74 9.99
CA LEU A 130 0.47 3.48 10.39
C LEU A 130 1.95 3.63 10.76
N TRP A 131 2.57 4.78 10.43
CA TRP A 131 4.01 5.00 10.51
C TRP A 131 4.43 6.24 11.31
N LEU A 132 3.47 6.99 11.86
CA LEU A 132 3.67 8.28 12.55
C LEU A 132 3.21 8.23 14.00
#